data_AF-A0A098AUY4-F1
#
_entry.id   AF-A0A098AUY4-F1
#
_cell.length_a   1.000
_cell.length_b   1.000
_cell.length_c   1.000
_cell.angle_alpha   90.00
_cell.angle_beta   90.00
_cell.angle_gamma   90.00
#
_symmetry.space_group_name_H-M   'P 1'
#
loop_
_entity.id
_entity.type
_entity.pdbx_description
1 polymer ?
#
loop_
_entity_poly.entity_id
_entity_poly.type
_entity_poly.pdbx_seq_one_letter_code
_entity_poly.pdbx_strand_id
1 'polypeptide(L)'
;MFRQVIAPHIVDRFVLDANGKLLGSYRASVGDVYPTVDDAPYEVGDVLWVKETFAKGKIVYGEDSNGTTHPYISQCADDIGYVPKEYALRHEIGIDDVVWSPSAHMPRKAARIFLRVTDVRPERLWDITESDAYKEGVSANRLIDNTQKSNKWCRYSAIVAGLKDEKRPTTATHTGAYAMHWDALNTKRGHPFSLNDWVWVYQFERIKHSQSIAKAQGFTSLGAYVDNQIKQHGSWDPEEVRDENTRDD
;
A
#
# COMPACT_ATOMS: atom_id res chain seq x y z
N MET A 1 -1.67 -0.81 8.09
CA MET A 1 -2.17 -2.20 8.09
C MET A 1 -2.89 -2.43 6.77
N PHE A 2 -2.99 -3.67 6.29
CA PHE A 2 -3.70 -4.03 5.06
C PHE A 2 -4.23 -5.47 5.14
N ARG A 3 -5.43 -5.72 4.61
CA ARG A 3 -6.04 -7.05 4.53
C ARG A 3 -6.19 -7.56 3.09
N GLN A 4 -5.85 -8.82 2.87
CA GLN A 4 -5.95 -9.50 1.57
C GLN A 4 -6.67 -10.84 1.71
N VAL A 5 -7.66 -11.11 0.86
CA VAL A 5 -8.35 -12.41 0.83
C VAL A 5 -7.36 -13.56 0.59
N ILE A 6 -7.48 -14.61 1.41
CA ILE A 6 -6.73 -15.85 1.25
C ILE A 6 -7.41 -16.70 0.17
N ALA A 7 -6.62 -17.17 -0.79
CA ALA A 7 -7.14 -17.99 -1.88
C ALA A 7 -7.76 -19.30 -1.36
N PRO A 8 -8.87 -19.80 -1.94
CA PRO A 8 -9.56 -20.99 -1.43
C PRO A 8 -8.64 -22.22 -1.25
N HIS A 9 -7.78 -22.49 -2.23
CA HIS A 9 -6.84 -23.62 -2.17
C HIS A 9 -5.75 -23.51 -1.07
N ILE A 10 -5.58 -22.34 -0.47
CA ILE A 10 -4.75 -22.14 0.74
C ILE A 10 -5.61 -22.35 1.98
N VAL A 11 -6.83 -21.83 2.01
CA VAL A 11 -7.79 -22.07 3.11
C VAL A 11 -8.08 -23.56 3.28
N ASP A 12 -8.15 -24.33 2.19
CA ASP A 12 -8.34 -25.79 2.21
C ASP A 12 -7.24 -26.53 2.97
N ARG A 13 -6.08 -25.89 3.20
CA ARG A 13 -4.97 -26.45 3.99
C ARG A 13 -5.14 -26.20 5.49
N PHE A 14 -6.05 -25.32 5.89
CA PHE A 14 -6.16 -24.89 7.29
C PHE A 14 -6.63 -26.04 8.16
N VAL A 15 -5.90 -26.25 9.25
CA VAL A 15 -6.24 -27.19 10.31
C VAL A 15 -6.85 -26.38 11.44
N LEU A 16 -8.14 -26.60 11.71
CA LEU A 16 -8.88 -25.93 12.78
C LEU A 16 -9.14 -26.91 13.93
N ASP A 17 -9.21 -26.41 15.16
CA ASP A 17 -9.69 -27.19 16.31
C ASP A 17 -11.22 -27.32 16.32
N ALA A 18 -11.76 -28.05 17.31
CA ALA A 18 -13.20 -28.26 17.46
C ALA A 18 -14.02 -26.97 17.68
N ASN A 19 -13.36 -25.88 18.10
CA ASN A 19 -13.97 -24.55 18.29
C ASN A 19 -13.77 -23.64 17.08
N GLY A 20 -13.14 -24.14 16.00
CA GLY A 20 -12.84 -23.36 14.80
C GLY A 20 -11.59 -22.48 14.92
N LYS A 21 -10.76 -22.66 15.95
CA LYS A 21 -9.49 -21.93 16.10
C LYS A 21 -8.45 -22.53 15.15
N LEU A 22 -7.75 -21.66 14.43
CA LEU A 22 -6.66 -22.08 13.54
C LEU A 22 -5.46 -22.63 14.33
N LEU A 23 -5.07 -23.87 14.00
CA LEU A 23 -3.91 -24.56 14.57
C LEU A 23 -2.67 -24.48 13.65
N GLY A 24 -2.89 -24.40 12.34
CA GLY A 24 -1.84 -24.32 11.33
C GLY A 24 -2.37 -24.70 9.95
N SER A 25 -1.46 -24.98 9.02
CA SER A 25 -1.76 -25.50 7.69
C SER A 25 -1.22 -26.93 7.55
N TYR A 26 -1.81 -27.74 6.69
CA TYR A 26 -1.34 -29.09 6.37
C TYR A 26 -1.21 -29.29 4.87
N ARG A 27 -0.11 -29.91 4.45
CA ARG A 27 0.11 -30.35 3.08
C ARG A 27 0.79 -31.72 3.10
N ALA A 28 0.28 -32.66 2.31
CA ALA A 28 0.80 -34.03 2.27
C ALA A 28 2.30 -34.12 1.94
N SER A 29 2.84 -33.14 1.19
CA SER A 29 4.28 -33.07 0.88
C SER A 29 5.16 -32.67 2.07
N VAL A 30 4.59 -32.00 3.08
CA VAL A 30 5.31 -31.59 4.30
C VAL A 30 5.23 -32.70 5.35
N GLY A 31 4.10 -33.42 5.41
CA GLY A 31 3.92 -34.57 6.30
C GLY A 31 3.43 -34.22 7.71
N ASP A 32 3.53 -32.95 8.12
CA ASP A 32 3.10 -32.43 9.42
C ASP A 32 2.34 -31.10 9.28
N VAL A 33 1.69 -30.66 10.37
CA VAL A 33 1.08 -29.32 10.47
C VAL A 33 2.16 -28.27 10.64
N TYR A 34 2.12 -27.23 9.80
CA TYR A 34 3.11 -26.14 9.78
C TYR A 34 2.44 -24.77 10.01
N PRO A 35 3.21 -23.71 10.33
CA PRO A 35 2.68 -22.37 10.51
C PRO A 35 1.98 -21.87 9.24
N THR A 36 0.71 -21.49 9.36
CA THR A 36 -0.09 -21.03 8.21
C THR A 36 0.55 -19.85 7.48
N VAL A 37 1.25 -18.98 8.21
CA VAL A 37 1.95 -17.81 7.66
C VAL A 37 2.98 -18.16 6.57
N ASP A 38 3.46 -19.40 6.50
CA ASP A 38 4.38 -19.86 5.46
C ASP A 38 3.70 -19.94 4.07
N ASP A 39 2.35 -19.92 4.02
CA ASP A 39 1.57 -19.83 2.78
C ASP A 39 1.27 -18.36 2.38
N ALA A 40 1.74 -17.36 3.16
CA ALA A 40 1.47 -15.96 2.86
C ALA A 40 2.28 -15.45 1.66
N PRO A 41 1.71 -14.60 0.79
CA PRO A 41 2.45 -13.95 -0.30
C PRO A 41 3.68 -13.14 0.11
N TYR A 42 3.70 -12.63 1.35
CA TYR A 42 4.79 -11.82 1.89
C TYR A 42 5.13 -12.27 3.30
N GLU A 43 6.42 -12.28 3.62
CA GLU A 43 6.96 -12.69 4.91
C GLU A 43 7.38 -11.49 5.77
N VAL A 44 7.51 -11.70 7.08
CA VAL A 44 8.07 -10.67 7.97
C VAL A 44 9.49 -10.33 7.54
N GLY A 45 9.73 -9.03 7.36
CA GLY A 45 11.01 -8.50 6.89
C GLY A 45 11.07 -8.22 5.39
N ASP A 46 10.06 -8.63 4.61
CA ASP A 46 9.93 -8.23 3.22
C ASP A 46 9.80 -6.72 3.10
N VAL A 47 10.36 -6.18 2.01
CA VAL A 47 10.28 -4.77 1.67
C VAL A 47 9.45 -4.59 0.42
N LEU A 48 8.25 -4.05 0.60
CA LEU A 48 7.30 -3.69 -0.44
C LEU A 48 7.53 -2.24 -0.87
N TRP A 49 7.10 -1.90 -2.08
CA TRP A 49 7.07 -0.52 -2.56
C TRP A 49 5.69 -0.18 -3.10
N VAL A 50 5.23 1.03 -2.82
CA VAL A 50 3.91 1.49 -3.27
C VAL A 50 4.00 1.87 -4.74
N LYS A 51 3.09 1.31 -5.55
CA LYS A 51 2.93 1.66 -6.96
C LYS A 51 1.87 2.73 -7.11
N GLU A 52 2.22 3.84 -7.75
CA GLU A 52 1.38 5.00 -8.02
C GLU A 52 1.31 5.25 -9.53
N THR A 53 0.23 5.89 -9.99
CA THR A 53 0.20 6.47 -11.34
C THR A 53 1.28 7.56 -11.42
N PHE A 54 2.09 7.54 -12.46
CA PHE A 54 3.30 8.35 -12.55
C PHE A 54 3.52 8.91 -13.96
N ALA A 55 4.35 9.94 -14.08
CA ALA A 55 4.85 10.46 -15.35
C ALA A 55 6.38 10.40 -15.34
N LYS A 56 6.98 10.13 -16.51
CA LYS A 56 8.42 10.34 -16.71
C LYS A 56 8.67 11.82 -16.95
N GLY A 57 9.65 12.39 -16.26
CA GLY A 57 9.99 13.81 -16.36
C GLY A 57 10.40 14.42 -15.03
N LYS A 58 10.51 15.74 -15.04
CA LYS A 58 10.89 16.54 -13.86
C LYS A 58 9.94 17.72 -13.67
N ILE A 59 9.86 18.18 -12.43
CA ILE A 59 9.12 19.39 -12.09
C ILE A 59 10.02 20.58 -12.41
N VAL A 60 9.52 21.50 -13.22
CA VAL A 60 10.20 22.73 -13.63
C VAL A 60 9.27 23.91 -13.40
N TYR A 61 9.83 25.11 -13.33
CA TYR A 61 9.08 26.35 -13.19
C TYR A 61 9.03 27.05 -14.54
N GLY A 62 7.82 27.39 -14.99
CA GLY A 62 7.57 28.17 -16.20
C GLY A 62 6.81 29.44 -15.88
N GLU A 63 6.85 30.40 -16.78
CA GLU A 63 6.11 31.65 -16.67
C GLU A 63 4.90 31.58 -17.60
N ASP A 64 3.71 31.90 -17.09
CA ASP A 64 2.51 31.99 -17.92
C ASP A 64 2.49 33.30 -18.74
N SER A 65 1.47 33.46 -19.59
CA SER A 65 1.29 34.67 -20.39
C SER A 65 1.12 35.97 -19.59
N ASN A 66 0.85 35.86 -18.28
CA ASN A 66 0.68 37.00 -17.37
C ASN A 66 1.94 37.30 -16.54
N GLY A 67 3.03 36.59 -16.80
CA GLY A 67 4.28 36.75 -16.06
C GLY A 67 4.35 35.98 -14.73
N THR A 68 3.40 35.07 -14.48
CA THR A 68 3.31 34.33 -13.21
C THR A 68 4.07 33.01 -13.30
N THR A 69 5.05 32.83 -12.43
CA THR A 69 5.81 31.58 -12.32
C THR A 69 4.99 30.48 -11.65
N HIS A 70 4.86 29.32 -12.30
CA HIS A 70 4.16 28.16 -11.79
C HIS A 70 4.90 26.86 -12.12
N PRO A 71 4.82 25.83 -11.26
CA PRO A 71 5.45 24.54 -11.52
C PRO A 71 4.63 23.69 -12.51
N TYR A 72 5.30 23.02 -13.44
CA TYR A 72 4.71 22.05 -14.36
C TYR A 72 5.63 20.84 -14.56
N ILE A 73 5.09 19.76 -15.14
CA ILE A 73 5.88 18.56 -15.44
C ILE A 73 6.45 18.67 -16.86
N SER A 74 7.77 18.82 -16.96
CA SER A 74 8.49 18.68 -18.23
C SER A 74 8.71 17.21 -18.52
N GLN A 75 7.94 16.66 -19.45
CA GLN A 75 8.07 15.27 -19.88
C GLN A 75 9.15 15.12 -20.93
N CYS A 76 9.94 14.06 -20.77
CA CYS A 76 11.02 13.69 -21.67
C CYS A 76 10.97 12.16 -21.83
N ALA A 77 11.41 11.67 -22.98
CA ALA A 77 11.44 10.23 -23.26
C ALA A 77 12.44 9.49 -22.35
N ASP A 78 13.49 10.19 -21.94
CA ASP A 78 14.55 9.69 -21.10
C ASP A 78 14.10 9.59 -19.62
N ASP A 79 14.67 8.63 -18.88
CA ASP A 79 14.41 8.43 -17.45
C ASP A 79 15.10 9.51 -16.60
N ILE A 80 14.82 10.79 -16.88
CA ILE A 80 15.36 11.95 -16.14
C ILE A 80 14.71 12.07 -14.75
N GLY A 81 13.54 11.45 -14.56
CA GLY A 81 12.86 11.41 -13.27
C GLY A 81 11.47 10.81 -13.33
N TYR A 82 10.86 10.65 -12.16
CA TYR A 82 9.51 10.14 -12.00
C TYR A 82 8.69 11.06 -11.11
N VAL A 83 7.56 11.53 -11.62
CA VAL A 83 6.62 12.38 -10.88
C VAL A 83 5.34 11.60 -10.61
N PRO A 84 4.99 11.29 -9.35
CA PRO A 84 3.71 10.67 -9.02
C PRO A 84 2.55 11.65 -9.21
N LYS A 85 1.42 11.15 -9.70
CA LYS A 85 0.22 11.97 -9.96
C LYS A 85 -0.34 12.64 -8.71
N GLU A 86 -0.43 11.89 -7.62
CA GLU A 86 -0.95 12.40 -6.35
C GLU A 86 -0.05 13.49 -5.76
N TYR A 87 1.28 13.36 -5.95
CA TYR A 87 2.21 14.40 -5.54
C TYR A 87 2.00 15.68 -6.36
N ALA A 88 1.84 15.56 -7.68
CA ALA A 88 1.58 16.68 -8.57
C ALA A 88 0.29 17.43 -8.17
N LEU A 89 -0.79 16.68 -7.94
CA LEU A 89 -2.08 17.23 -7.50
C LEU A 89 -1.97 17.99 -6.17
N ARG A 90 -1.30 17.39 -5.17
CA ARG A 90 -1.16 17.99 -3.84
C ARG A 90 -0.37 19.29 -3.82
N HIS A 91 0.56 19.46 -4.75
CA HIS A 91 1.45 20.62 -4.83
C HIS A 91 1.06 21.57 -5.95
N GLU A 92 -0.17 21.44 -6.49
CA GLU A 92 -0.72 22.33 -7.52
C GLU A 92 0.20 22.47 -8.74
N ILE A 93 0.85 21.36 -9.12
CA ILE A 93 1.72 21.31 -10.29
C ILE A 93 0.84 21.18 -11.53
N GLY A 94 1.15 21.91 -12.59
CA GLY A 94 0.45 21.83 -13.88
C GLY A 94 0.46 20.40 -14.43
N ILE A 95 -0.73 19.81 -14.64
CA ILE A 95 -0.90 18.42 -15.09
C ILE A 95 -1.68 18.28 -16.41
N ASP A 96 -2.14 19.38 -17.00
CA ASP A 96 -3.11 19.35 -18.11
C ASP A 96 -2.57 18.62 -19.35
N ASP A 97 -1.28 18.82 -19.67
CA ASP A 97 -0.62 18.22 -20.82
C ASP A 97 0.25 17.00 -20.47
N VAL A 98 -0.03 16.33 -19.33
CA VAL A 98 0.81 15.24 -18.83
C VAL A 98 0.30 13.86 -19.26
N VAL A 99 1.15 13.13 -19.96
CA VAL A 99 0.99 11.71 -20.31
C VAL A 99 1.29 10.83 -19.08
N TRP A 100 0.23 10.37 -18.42
CA TRP A 100 0.31 9.51 -17.25
C TRP A 100 0.49 8.04 -17.61
N SER A 101 1.43 7.38 -16.93
CA SER A 101 1.64 5.93 -16.93
C SER A 101 0.90 5.26 -15.76
N PRO A 102 0.17 4.15 -16.00
CA PRO A 102 -0.49 3.40 -14.95
C PRO A 102 0.48 2.85 -13.90
N SER A 103 0.02 2.70 -12.66
CA SER A 103 0.82 2.15 -11.55
C SER A 103 1.38 0.76 -11.81
N ALA A 104 0.69 -0.07 -12.59
CA ALA A 104 1.15 -1.41 -12.96
C ALA A 104 2.55 -1.37 -13.62
N HIS A 105 2.83 -0.33 -14.40
CA HIS A 105 4.07 -0.16 -15.17
C HIS A 105 5.15 0.61 -14.37
N MET A 106 4.88 0.97 -13.12
CA MET A 106 5.81 1.76 -12.31
C MET A 106 7.04 0.90 -11.94
N PRO A 107 8.26 1.33 -12.33
CA PRO A 107 9.49 0.66 -11.93
C PRO A 107 9.78 0.92 -10.45
N ARG A 108 10.55 0.02 -9.81
CA ARG A 108 10.89 0.15 -8.38
C ARG A 108 11.66 1.45 -8.08
N LYS A 109 12.55 1.90 -8.97
CA LYS A 109 13.31 3.14 -8.83
C LYS A 109 12.44 4.41 -8.79
N ALA A 110 11.22 4.35 -9.30
CA ALA A 110 10.27 5.45 -9.22
C ALA A 110 9.57 5.53 -7.84
N ALA A 111 9.67 4.49 -7.01
CA ALA A 111 8.89 4.39 -5.79
C ALA A 111 9.40 5.34 -4.70
N ARG A 112 8.46 6.06 -4.07
CA ARG A 112 8.77 7.02 -2.98
C ARG A 112 8.47 6.47 -1.59
N ILE A 113 7.70 5.39 -1.52
CA ILE A 113 7.25 4.80 -0.28
C ILE A 113 7.65 3.33 -0.29
N PHE A 114 8.48 2.97 0.68
CA PHE A 114 8.89 1.60 0.96
C PHE A 114 8.32 1.19 2.30
N LEU A 115 7.74 0.00 2.34
CA LEU A 115 7.05 -0.55 3.49
C LEU A 115 7.72 -1.87 3.86
N ARG A 116 8.22 -1.98 5.09
CA ARG A 116 8.73 -3.25 5.61
C ARG A 116 7.60 -3.99 6.32
N VAL A 117 7.37 -5.24 5.96
CA VAL A 117 6.41 -6.12 6.65
C VAL A 117 6.95 -6.41 8.05
N THR A 118 6.15 -6.10 9.07
CA THR A 118 6.52 -6.30 10.48
C THR A 118 5.79 -7.45 11.13
N ASP A 119 4.63 -7.82 10.57
CA ASP A 119 3.78 -8.91 11.06
C ASP A 119 2.87 -9.39 9.92
N VAL A 120 2.63 -10.70 9.86
CA VAL A 120 1.70 -11.35 8.95
C VAL A 120 0.93 -12.40 9.73
N ARG A 121 -0.39 -12.41 9.58
CA ARG A 121 -1.23 -13.42 10.23
C ARG A 121 -2.53 -13.64 9.47
N PRO A 122 -3.10 -14.86 9.49
CA PRO A 122 -4.44 -15.12 9.00
C PRO A 122 -5.48 -14.70 10.07
N GLU A 123 -6.54 -14.02 9.66
CA GLU A 123 -7.69 -13.69 10.51
C GLU A 123 -9.00 -13.92 9.75
N ARG A 124 -10.12 -14.04 10.46
CA ARG A 124 -11.44 -13.86 9.85
C ARG A 124 -11.68 -12.37 9.60
N LEU A 125 -12.31 -12.06 8.48
CA LEU A 125 -12.62 -10.67 8.11
C LEU A 125 -13.42 -9.93 9.20
N TRP A 126 -14.32 -10.62 9.90
CA TRP A 126 -15.13 -10.05 10.98
C TRP A 126 -14.38 -9.86 12.30
N ASP A 127 -13.19 -10.44 12.47
CA ASP A 127 -12.37 -10.25 13.68
C ASP A 127 -11.67 -8.88 13.70
N ILE A 128 -11.93 -8.03 12.69
CA ILE A 128 -11.40 -6.67 12.63
C ILE A 128 -11.88 -5.83 13.83
N THR A 129 -10.92 -5.19 14.51
CA THR A 129 -11.21 -4.27 15.60
C THR A 129 -11.35 -2.82 15.12
N GLU A 130 -11.92 -1.94 15.95
CA GLU A 130 -11.97 -0.49 15.69
C GLU A 130 -10.56 0.10 15.46
N SER A 131 -9.58 -0.33 16.25
CA SER A 131 -8.20 0.12 16.08
C SER A 131 -7.59 -0.37 14.77
N ASP A 132 -7.94 -1.56 14.32
CA ASP A 132 -7.42 -2.11 13.06
C ASP A 132 -8.03 -1.40 11.86
N ALA A 133 -9.35 -1.16 11.88
CA ALA A 133 -10.03 -0.36 10.86
C ALA A 133 -9.42 1.05 10.74
N TYR A 134 -9.09 1.68 11.88
CA TYR A 134 -8.36 2.95 11.90
C TYR A 134 -6.95 2.83 11.28
N LYS A 135 -6.19 1.77 11.61
CA LYS A 135 -4.85 1.50 11.04
C LYS A 135 -4.87 1.10 9.56
N GLU A 136 -6.01 0.70 9.03
CA GLU A 136 -6.25 0.54 7.58
C GLU A 136 -6.58 1.87 6.88
N GLY A 137 -6.62 2.98 7.63
CA GLY A 137 -6.85 4.32 7.09
C GLY A 137 -8.32 4.66 6.91
N VAL A 138 -9.22 3.86 7.47
CA VAL A 138 -10.64 4.19 7.56
C VAL A 138 -10.85 5.02 8.81
N SER A 139 -11.36 6.25 8.69
CA SER A 139 -11.76 7.06 9.84
C SER A 139 -13.24 7.41 9.76
N ALA A 140 -13.98 7.24 10.86
CA ALA A 140 -15.41 7.56 10.92
C ALA A 140 -15.70 9.04 10.59
N ASN A 141 -14.77 9.94 10.95
CA ASN A 141 -14.88 11.37 10.67
C ASN A 141 -14.73 11.73 9.18
N ARG A 142 -14.11 10.87 8.36
CA ARG A 142 -14.06 11.08 6.91
C ARG A 142 -15.41 10.87 6.22
N LEU A 143 -16.44 10.46 6.96
CA LEU A 143 -17.81 10.32 6.49
C LEU A 143 -18.69 11.55 6.82
N ILE A 144 -18.20 12.51 7.63
CA ILE A 144 -18.99 13.64 8.16
C ILE A 144 -18.54 15.01 7.60
N ASP A 145 -17.56 15.06 6.70
CA ASP A 145 -17.29 16.31 5.98
C ASP A 145 -18.32 16.51 4.84
N ASN A 146 -19.39 17.22 5.18
CA ASN A 146 -20.45 17.64 4.27
C ASN A 146 -20.14 18.99 3.62
N THR A 147 -18.91 19.48 3.72
CA THR A 147 -18.47 20.78 3.17
C THR A 147 -17.51 20.59 2.00
N GLN A 148 -18.15 20.38 0.84
CA GLN A 148 -17.66 20.67 -0.52
C GLN A 148 -16.42 19.92 -1.06
N LYS A 149 -16.73 19.12 -2.10
CA LYS A 149 -15.87 18.68 -3.21
C LYS A 149 -14.75 17.66 -2.88
N SER A 150 -15.05 16.41 -3.25
CA SER A 150 -14.16 15.40 -3.88
C SER A 150 -13.77 14.13 -3.13
N ASN A 151 -14.22 13.89 -1.89
CA ASN A 151 -14.09 12.55 -1.33
C ASN A 151 -15.30 11.70 -1.75
N LYS A 152 -15.17 10.95 -2.85
CA LYS A 152 -16.13 9.95 -3.38
C LYS A 152 -16.67 8.95 -2.34
N TRP A 153 -16.15 8.98 -1.12
CA TRP A 153 -16.48 8.14 0.02
C TRP A 153 -17.61 8.71 0.91
N CYS A 154 -17.93 10.01 0.83
CA CYS A 154 -18.91 10.67 1.74
C CYS A 154 -20.39 10.54 1.35
N ARG A 155 -20.78 9.80 0.30
CA ARG A 155 -22.19 9.76 -0.15
C ARG A 155 -23.02 8.56 0.31
N TYR A 156 -22.43 7.63 1.06
CA TYR A 156 -23.09 6.36 1.37
C TYR A 156 -23.74 6.27 2.76
N SER A 157 -23.73 7.33 3.57
CA SER A 157 -24.50 7.38 4.83
C SER A 157 -26.02 7.56 4.58
N ALA A 158 -26.41 8.23 3.49
CA ALA A 158 -27.82 8.54 3.21
C ALA A 158 -28.61 7.42 2.49
N ILE A 159 -27.93 6.49 1.78
CA ILE A 159 -28.59 5.44 0.99
C ILE A 159 -29.03 4.25 1.87
N VAL A 160 -28.41 4.04 3.04
CA VAL A 160 -28.51 2.78 3.80
C VAL A 160 -29.28 2.91 5.12
N ALA A 161 -29.87 4.07 5.43
CA ALA A 161 -30.76 4.24 6.59
C ALA A 161 -31.98 3.28 6.58
N GLY A 162 -32.19 2.52 5.49
CA GLY A 162 -33.21 1.46 5.38
C GLY A 162 -32.72 0.00 5.47
N LEU A 163 -31.41 -0.29 5.52
CA LEU A 163 -30.90 -1.68 5.60
C LEU A 163 -30.33 -1.95 7.01
N LYS A 164 -31.21 -2.36 7.92
CA LYS A 164 -30.81 -2.97 9.19
C LYS A 164 -30.47 -4.44 8.91
N ASP A 165 -29.20 -4.80 8.97
CA ASP A 165 -28.75 -6.20 9.03
C ASP A 165 -28.15 -6.43 10.42
N GLU A 166 -28.68 -7.39 11.17
CA GLU A 166 -28.24 -7.72 12.53
C GLU A 166 -26.77 -8.15 12.60
N LYS A 167 -26.18 -8.58 11.47
CA LYS A 167 -24.78 -9.02 11.39
C LYS A 167 -23.79 -7.94 10.98
N ARG A 168 -24.24 -6.70 10.73
CA ARG A 168 -23.38 -5.60 10.26
C ARG A 168 -23.14 -4.57 11.39
N PRO A 169 -21.88 -4.19 11.68
CA PRO A 169 -21.61 -3.07 12.58
C PRO A 169 -22.23 -1.79 12.03
N THR A 170 -22.76 -0.94 12.90
CA THR A 170 -23.37 0.33 12.48
C THR A 170 -22.32 1.24 11.84
N THR A 171 -22.72 2.05 10.86
CA THR A 171 -21.82 2.94 10.11
C THR A 171 -21.19 4.06 10.95
N ALA A 172 -21.62 4.21 12.21
CA ALA A 172 -21.03 5.13 13.18
C ALA A 172 -19.70 4.62 13.79
N THR A 173 -19.27 3.42 13.41
CA THR A 173 -18.05 2.76 13.90
C THR A 173 -17.01 2.62 12.79
N HIS A 174 -15.72 2.55 13.13
CA HIS A 174 -14.65 2.34 12.14
C HIS A 174 -14.82 0.98 11.44
N THR A 175 -15.26 -0.04 12.18
CA THR A 175 -15.57 -1.37 11.62
C THR A 175 -16.73 -1.33 10.63
N GLY A 176 -17.79 -0.56 10.91
CA GLY A 176 -18.89 -0.36 9.97
C GLY A 176 -18.46 0.38 8.69
N ALA A 177 -17.66 1.43 8.84
CA ALA A 177 -17.06 2.15 7.70
C ALA A 177 -16.12 1.25 6.90
N TYR A 178 -15.36 0.38 7.58
CA TYR A 178 -14.48 -0.58 6.96
C TYR A 178 -15.25 -1.63 6.15
N ALA A 179 -16.34 -2.18 6.69
CA ALA A 179 -17.18 -3.13 5.97
C ALA A 179 -17.69 -2.57 4.64
N MET A 180 -18.08 -1.28 4.62
CA MET A 180 -18.48 -0.60 3.39
C MET A 180 -17.30 -0.40 2.42
N HIS A 181 -16.12 -0.04 2.94
CA HIS A 181 -14.90 0.09 2.16
C HIS A 181 -14.52 -1.23 1.50
N TRP A 182 -14.59 -2.32 2.26
CA TRP A 182 -14.37 -3.67 1.78
C TRP A 182 -15.33 -4.03 0.65
N ASP A 183 -16.65 -3.86 0.86
CA ASP A 183 -17.67 -4.18 -0.15
C ASP A 183 -17.43 -3.43 -1.47
N ALA A 184 -17.07 -2.15 -1.40
CA ALA A 184 -16.82 -1.32 -2.57
C ALA A 184 -15.66 -1.85 -3.44
N LEU A 185 -14.68 -2.50 -2.84
CA LEU A 185 -13.49 -3.02 -3.51
C LEU A 185 -13.63 -4.50 -3.90
N ASN A 186 -14.22 -5.32 -3.04
CA ASN A 186 -14.11 -6.78 -3.11
C ASN A 186 -15.41 -7.49 -3.49
N THR A 187 -16.58 -6.88 -3.35
CA THR A 187 -17.86 -7.54 -3.70
C THR A 187 -17.92 -7.93 -5.17
N LYS A 188 -17.44 -7.08 -6.08
CA LYS A 188 -17.38 -7.40 -7.53
C LYS A 188 -16.45 -8.58 -7.86
N ARG A 189 -15.55 -8.93 -6.94
CA ARG A 189 -14.63 -10.06 -7.05
C ARG A 189 -15.19 -11.34 -6.39
N GLY A 190 -16.42 -11.28 -5.84
CA GLY A 190 -17.04 -12.41 -5.16
C GLY A 190 -16.77 -12.49 -3.66
N HIS A 191 -16.20 -11.43 -3.06
CA HIS A 191 -15.82 -11.41 -1.64
C HIS A 191 -16.52 -10.27 -0.89
N PRO A 192 -17.86 -10.23 -0.82
CA PRO A 192 -18.55 -9.24 0.01
C PRO A 192 -18.23 -9.47 1.49
N PHE A 193 -18.31 -8.40 2.30
CA PHE A 193 -17.97 -8.45 3.71
C PHE A 193 -18.79 -9.51 4.48
N SER A 194 -20.02 -9.79 4.03
CA SER A 194 -20.91 -10.78 4.63
C SER A 194 -20.42 -12.24 4.56
N LEU A 195 -19.43 -12.57 3.72
CA LEU A 195 -18.89 -13.94 3.64
C LEU A 195 -17.97 -14.29 4.81
N ASN A 196 -17.44 -13.30 5.51
CA ASN A 196 -16.44 -13.51 6.57
C ASN A 196 -15.25 -14.35 6.10
N ASP A 197 -14.71 -14.01 4.93
CA ASP A 197 -13.57 -14.72 4.33
C ASP A 197 -12.35 -14.70 5.25
N TRP A 198 -11.48 -15.70 5.10
CA TRP A 198 -10.14 -15.65 5.68
C TRP A 198 -9.30 -14.62 4.93
N VAL A 199 -8.59 -13.80 5.69
CA VAL A 199 -7.73 -12.72 5.16
C VAL A 199 -6.34 -12.79 5.78
N TRP A 200 -5.32 -12.55 4.96
CA TRP A 200 -4.01 -12.16 5.44
C TRP A 200 -4.08 -10.74 5.98
N VAL A 201 -3.59 -10.52 7.19
CA VAL A 201 -3.44 -9.22 7.80
C VAL A 201 -1.96 -8.89 7.86
N TYR A 202 -1.58 -7.83 7.15
CA TYR A 202 -0.21 -7.33 7.10
C TYR A 202 -0.08 -6.07 7.94
N GLN A 203 0.90 -6.06 8.82
CA GLN A 203 1.41 -4.85 9.44
C GLN A 203 2.71 -4.43 8.78
N PHE A 204 2.89 -3.13 8.69
CA PHE A 204 4.07 -2.56 8.05
C PHE A 204 4.50 -1.29 8.74
N GLU A 205 5.79 -1.02 8.62
CA GLU A 205 6.38 0.28 8.90
C GLU A 205 6.92 0.91 7.62
N ARG A 206 6.93 2.24 7.57
CA ARG A 206 7.58 2.97 6.48
C ARG A 206 9.09 3.03 6.74
N ILE A 207 9.88 2.69 5.72
CA ILE A 207 11.35 2.79 5.77
C ILE A 207 11.86 3.82 4.75
N LYS A 208 13.10 4.30 4.94
CA LYS A 208 13.79 5.17 3.98
C LYS A 208 14.25 4.37 2.76
N HIS A 209 14.44 5.05 1.62
CA HIS A 209 14.94 4.43 0.39
C HIS A 209 16.29 3.74 0.62
N SER A 210 17.25 4.41 1.26
CA SER A 210 18.57 3.84 1.58
C SER A 210 18.50 2.53 2.38
N GLN A 211 17.60 2.46 3.38
CA GLN A 211 17.37 1.23 4.15
C GLN A 211 16.78 0.11 3.26
N SER A 212 15.94 0.46 2.28
CA SER A 212 15.39 -0.50 1.33
C SER A 212 16.44 -1.06 0.36
N ILE A 213 17.42 -0.24 -0.08
CA ILE A 213 18.55 -0.71 -0.90
C ILE A 213 19.43 -1.64 -0.11
N ALA A 214 19.82 -1.26 1.12
CA ALA A 214 20.64 -2.09 1.98
C ALA A 214 20.07 -3.51 2.13
N LYS A 215 18.75 -3.60 2.39
CA LYS A 215 18.05 -4.90 2.46
C LYS A 215 18.02 -5.64 1.13
N ALA A 216 17.77 -4.94 0.01
CA ALA A 216 17.75 -5.53 -1.32
C ALA A 216 19.11 -6.14 -1.74
N GLN A 217 20.21 -5.57 -1.25
CA GLN A 217 21.56 -6.08 -1.46
C GLN A 217 22.02 -7.09 -0.40
N GLY A 218 21.10 -7.57 0.45
CA GLY A 218 21.38 -8.63 1.43
C GLY A 218 22.06 -8.17 2.72
N PHE A 219 22.18 -6.86 2.97
CA PHE A 219 22.77 -6.34 4.20
C PHE A 219 21.78 -6.41 5.36
N THR A 220 22.30 -6.73 6.55
CA THR A 220 21.53 -6.84 7.79
C THR A 220 21.16 -5.49 8.40
N SER A 221 21.84 -4.42 8.00
CA SER A 221 21.56 -3.04 8.42
C SER A 221 22.05 -2.03 7.40
N LEU A 222 21.54 -0.79 7.50
CA LEU A 222 22.06 0.33 6.71
C LEU A 222 23.54 0.60 7.02
N GLY A 223 23.98 0.46 8.28
CA GLY A 223 25.39 0.66 8.65
C GLY A 223 26.33 -0.31 7.94
N ALA A 224 25.97 -1.60 7.89
CA ALA A 224 26.74 -2.62 7.18
C ALA A 224 26.84 -2.35 5.66
N TYR A 225 25.75 -1.83 5.07
CA TYR A 225 25.75 -1.40 3.67
C TYR A 225 26.67 -0.19 3.46
N VAL A 226 26.55 0.85 4.30
CA VAL A 226 27.39 2.06 4.22
C VAL A 226 28.88 1.72 4.36
N ASP A 227 29.25 0.89 5.34
CA ASP A 227 30.63 0.45 5.54
C ASP A 227 31.16 -0.32 4.31
N ASN A 228 30.32 -1.13 3.68
CA ASN A 228 30.67 -1.83 2.45
C ASN A 228 30.88 -0.86 1.27
N GLN A 229 30.00 0.13 1.11
CA GLN A 229 30.12 1.14 0.07
C GLN A 229 31.38 2.00 0.24
N ILE A 230 31.68 2.44 1.47
CA ILE A 230 32.92 3.18 1.77
C ILE A 230 34.15 2.32 1.47
N LYS A 231 34.12 1.02 1.82
CA LYS A 231 35.24 0.10 1.51
C LYS A 231 35.45 -0.11 0.01
N GLN A 232 34.38 -0.13 -0.79
CA GLN A 232 34.46 -0.38 -2.23
C GLN A 232 34.75 0.89 -3.05
N HIS A 233 34.22 2.04 -2.63
CA HIS A 233 34.20 3.26 -3.43
C HIS A 233 34.90 4.46 -2.75
N GLY A 234 35.38 4.31 -1.51
CA GLY A 234 36.10 5.35 -0.78
C GLY A 234 35.21 6.41 -0.12
N SER A 235 33.93 6.48 -0.48
CA SER A 235 32.93 7.37 0.10
C SER A 235 31.52 6.76 -0.02
N TRP A 236 30.56 7.33 0.70
CA TRP A 236 29.14 7.02 0.56
C TRP A 236 28.35 8.34 0.58
N ASP A 237 27.57 8.60 -0.47
CA ASP A 237 26.62 9.69 -0.50
C ASP A 237 25.20 9.15 -0.20
N PRO A 238 24.53 9.63 0.87
CA PRO A 238 23.14 9.26 1.17
C PRO A 238 22.14 9.57 0.06
N GLU A 239 22.45 10.54 -0.82
CA GLU A 239 21.59 11.01 -1.91
C GLU A 239 21.92 10.36 -3.27
N GLU A 240 23.13 9.83 -3.49
CA GLU A 240 23.52 9.07 -4.70
C GLU A 240 22.58 7.89 -4.99
N VAL A 241 21.89 7.38 -3.97
CA VAL A 241 20.93 6.28 -4.09
C VAL A 241 19.63 6.71 -4.79
N ARG A 242 19.44 8.01 -5.08
CA ARG A 242 18.40 8.50 -6.00
C ARG A 242 18.89 8.56 -7.45
N ASP A 243 20.19 8.60 -7.68
CA ASP A 243 20.76 9.04 -8.95
C ASP A 243 21.89 8.12 -9.42
N GLU A 244 21.51 7.01 -10.06
CA GLU A 244 22.34 6.45 -11.12
C GLU A 244 22.11 7.17 -12.47
N ASN A 245 21.31 8.26 -12.50
CA ASN A 245 20.94 8.98 -13.72
C ASN A 245 21.16 10.51 -13.70
N THR A 246 21.91 11.08 -12.74
CA THR A 246 22.34 12.50 -12.79
C THR A 246 23.85 12.67 -12.71
N ARG A 247 24.61 11.77 -13.32
CA ARG A 247 25.98 12.08 -13.70
C ARG A 247 26.03 12.42 -15.19
N ASP A 248 26.53 13.62 -15.43
CA ASP A 248 27.01 14.20 -16.69
C ASP A 248 25.94 14.78 -17.64
N ASP A 249 25.57 16.05 -17.38
CA ASP A 249 25.85 17.23 -18.25
C ASP A 249 24.94 18.44 -17.94
#